data_AF-A0A8H7NL10-F1
#
_entry.id   AF-A0A8H7NL10-F1
#
_cell.length_a   1.000
_cell.length_b   1.000
_cell.length_c   1.000
_cell.angle_alpha   90.00
_cell.angle_beta   90.00
_cell.angle_gamma   90.00
#
_symmetry.space_group_name_H-M   'P 1'
#
loop_
_entity.id
_entity.type
_entity.pdbx_description
1 polymer ?
#
loop_
_entity_poly.entity_id
_entity_poly.type
_entity_poly.pdbx_seq_one_letter_code
_entity_poly.pdbx_strand_id
1 'polypeptide(L)'
;MALRLAHRMRLHSKQSTEFFSPEEIQQRSNVFWVAYILDKDISMRMQMPSGQIDQDIDVSLPPMNPAGVDNDTGLIWTRDRTTPFNLFRMRLDLAHIQGKLYDLIYSNRSLKINAIERQARVESLQKLLTTWMARIPAAFQIEHVAATVGEIEVTHMVKFYHSYLTTITFLHGIYSQQAEWVKRVGPQARYAIQDYTLAMSGHAADCLSEYLDPPAEKYWYHCVDISRFALKLFQEVAQTDWLVWQCTCAHFSGLVILLSNTIMYPTHEFASLDSEISTVSVQLLDKIVAESNHGDIFASLQHVVADLSTHAKAAVSSARLQQAAPDSEGMFGQSFQEDDWFPGQSALSTFGNGDQADLTGTFSLNTEIDPFLHAECDQGSAQVNLETIL
;
A
#
# COMPACT_ATOMS: atom_id res chain seq x y z
N MET A 1 19.31 -7.27 10.21
CA MET A 1 20.07 -7.24 11.48
C MET A 1 19.24 -6.78 12.66
N ALA A 2 18.41 -5.74 12.53
CA ALA A 2 17.53 -5.23 13.60
C ALA A 2 16.64 -6.30 14.25
N LEU A 3 16.03 -7.20 13.47
CA LEU A 3 15.15 -8.22 14.04
C LEU A 3 15.89 -9.25 14.91
N ARG A 4 17.10 -9.66 14.49
CA ARG A 4 17.96 -10.54 15.29
C ARG A 4 18.37 -9.87 16.60
N LEU A 5 18.58 -8.55 16.59
CA LEU A 5 18.86 -7.77 17.79
C LEU A 5 17.63 -7.72 18.72
N ALA A 6 16.43 -7.45 18.18
CA ALA A 6 15.18 -7.50 18.95
C ALA A 6 14.97 -8.86 19.63
N HIS A 7 15.27 -9.96 18.93
CA HIS A 7 15.24 -11.31 19.49
C HIS A 7 16.32 -11.53 20.56
N ARG A 8 17.55 -11.07 20.32
CA ARG A 8 18.65 -11.15 21.30
C ARG A 8 18.35 -10.36 22.58
N MET A 9 17.65 -9.23 22.46
CA MET A 9 17.17 -8.43 23.59
C MET A 9 15.91 -9.02 24.26
N ARG A 10 15.41 -10.16 23.75
CA ARG A 10 14.20 -10.86 24.21
C ARG A 10 12.95 -9.98 24.22
N LEU A 11 12.83 -9.05 23.28
CA LEU A 11 11.67 -8.14 23.19
C LEU A 11 10.34 -8.86 22.94
N HIS A 12 10.40 -10.08 22.39
CA HIS A 12 9.24 -10.96 22.16
C HIS A 12 8.79 -11.73 23.41
N SER A 13 9.52 -11.62 24.54
CA SER A 13 9.31 -12.43 25.74
C SER A 13 8.91 -11.60 26.97
N LYS A 14 7.76 -11.94 27.59
CA LYS A 14 7.23 -11.40 28.85
C LYS A 14 8.18 -11.64 30.01
N GLN A 15 8.86 -12.78 30.06
CA GLN A 15 9.82 -13.04 31.13
C GLN A 15 10.93 -11.97 31.16
N SER A 16 11.28 -11.39 30.01
CA SER A 16 12.30 -10.33 29.97
C SER A 16 11.86 -9.05 30.67
N THR A 17 10.56 -8.84 30.91
CA THR A 17 10.02 -7.61 31.49
C THR A 17 10.19 -7.53 33.01
N GLU A 18 10.49 -8.63 33.69
CA GLU A 18 10.62 -8.70 35.15
C GLU A 18 11.67 -7.74 35.74
N PHE A 19 12.63 -7.31 34.92
CA PHE A 19 13.78 -6.50 35.33
C PHE A 19 13.65 -5.01 34.99
N PHE A 20 12.51 -4.59 34.45
CA PHE A 20 12.34 -3.23 33.89
C PHE A 20 11.20 -2.47 34.56
N SER A 21 11.29 -1.15 34.51
CA SER A 21 10.21 -0.26 34.95
C SER A 21 8.98 -0.36 34.02
N PRO A 22 7.76 -0.01 34.48
CA PRO A 22 6.57 -0.05 33.62
C PRO A 22 6.70 0.78 32.32
N GLU A 23 7.38 1.92 32.39
CA GLU A 23 7.65 2.78 31.22
C GLU A 23 8.56 2.08 30.21
N GLU A 24 9.67 1.49 30.66
CA GLU A 24 10.57 0.73 29.81
C GLU A 24 9.88 -0.51 29.21
N ILE A 25 9.03 -1.20 29.97
CA ILE A 25 8.24 -2.33 29.47
C ILE A 25 7.34 -1.88 28.31
N GLN A 26 6.67 -0.74 28.45
CA GLN A 26 5.82 -0.18 27.39
C GLN A 26 6.64 0.16 26.15
N GLN A 27 7.78 0.84 26.31
CA GLN A 27 8.66 1.17 25.17
C GLN A 27 9.20 -0.07 24.48
N ARG A 28 9.64 -1.09 25.24
CA ARG A 28 10.09 -2.38 24.71
C ARG A 28 8.97 -3.07 23.91
N SER A 29 7.74 -3.03 24.42
CA SER A 29 6.58 -3.55 23.71
C SER A 29 6.30 -2.79 22.41
N ASN A 30 6.33 -1.44 22.45
CA ASN A 30 6.13 -0.61 21.27
C ASN A 30 7.18 -0.90 20.18
N VAL A 31 8.46 -0.94 20.55
CA VAL A 31 9.56 -1.25 19.63
C VAL A 31 9.40 -2.64 19.01
N PHE A 32 9.03 -3.63 19.83
CA PHE A 32 8.77 -4.98 19.34
C PHE A 32 7.65 -5.00 18.29
N TRP A 33 6.52 -4.37 18.60
CA TRP A 33 5.35 -4.37 17.73
C TRP A 33 5.55 -3.52 16.46
N VAL A 34 6.34 -2.44 16.50
CA VAL A 34 6.77 -1.73 15.28
C VAL A 34 7.64 -2.64 14.41
N ALA A 35 8.60 -3.35 15.00
CA ALA A 35 9.41 -4.32 14.27
C ALA A 35 8.56 -5.46 13.68
N TYR A 36 7.52 -5.91 14.39
CA TYR A 36 6.52 -6.87 13.90
C TYR A 36 5.80 -6.36 12.64
N ILE A 37 5.26 -5.14 12.66
CA ILE A 37 4.58 -4.54 11.50
C ILE A 37 5.52 -4.52 10.29
N LEU A 38 6.74 -3.99 10.48
CA LEU A 38 7.71 -3.86 9.41
C LEU A 38 8.12 -5.22 8.83
N ASP A 39 8.36 -6.22 9.68
CA ASP A 39 8.72 -7.57 9.23
C ASP A 39 7.58 -8.20 8.40
N LYS A 40 6.32 -8.12 8.84
CA LYS A 40 5.18 -8.67 8.08
C LYS A 40 4.93 -7.91 6.78
N ASP A 41 4.99 -6.59 6.80
CA ASP A 41 4.85 -5.73 5.60
C ASP A 41 5.93 -6.09 4.55
N ILE A 42 7.19 -6.16 4.97
CA ILE A 42 8.32 -6.47 4.07
C ILE A 42 8.23 -7.92 3.57
N SER A 43 7.98 -8.86 4.47
CA SER A 43 7.89 -10.29 4.14
C SER A 43 6.80 -10.56 3.10
N MET A 44 5.64 -9.94 3.25
CA MET A 44 4.56 -10.03 2.27
C MET A 44 5.00 -9.45 0.92
N ARG A 45 5.52 -8.21 0.89
CA ARG A 45 5.87 -7.54 -0.37
C ARG A 45 7.00 -8.23 -1.12
N MET A 46 8.01 -8.70 -0.37
CA MET A 46 9.18 -9.39 -0.94
C MET A 46 8.93 -10.89 -1.13
N GLN A 47 7.75 -11.39 -0.75
CA GLN A 47 7.38 -12.81 -0.81
C GLN A 47 8.41 -13.71 -0.10
N MET A 48 8.93 -13.25 1.04
CA MET A 48 9.90 -13.96 1.88
C MET A 48 9.26 -14.39 3.21
N PRO A 49 9.75 -15.46 3.86
CA PRO A 49 9.30 -15.82 5.19
C PRO A 49 9.58 -14.72 6.22
N SER A 50 8.60 -14.44 7.07
CA SER A 50 8.75 -13.55 8.22
C SER A 50 9.77 -14.10 9.21
N GLY A 51 10.65 -13.22 9.72
CA GLY A 51 11.62 -13.60 10.74
C GLY A 51 11.00 -13.73 12.14
N GLN A 52 9.78 -13.22 12.33
CA GLN A 52 9.00 -13.34 13.57
C GLN A 52 7.95 -14.43 13.45
N ILE A 53 8.18 -15.53 14.14
CA ILE A 53 7.23 -16.65 14.23
C ILE A 53 6.20 -16.31 15.30
N ASP A 54 4.93 -16.19 14.90
CA ASP A 54 3.85 -15.77 15.80
C ASP A 54 3.69 -16.71 17.04
N GLN A 55 4.10 -17.97 16.92
CA GLN A 55 4.07 -18.96 18.01
C GLN A 55 5.13 -18.71 19.10
N ASP A 56 6.18 -17.97 18.78
CA ASP A 56 7.30 -17.66 19.69
C ASP A 56 7.12 -16.31 20.40
N ILE A 57 5.98 -15.64 20.20
CA ILE A 57 5.67 -14.33 20.78
C ILE A 57 4.71 -14.54 21.95
N ASP A 58 5.13 -14.16 23.15
CA ASP A 58 4.27 -14.24 24.34
C ASP A 58 3.85 -12.84 24.85
N VAL A 59 4.37 -11.76 24.28
CA VAL A 59 4.05 -10.36 24.64
C VAL A 59 2.61 -10.02 24.24
N SER A 60 1.91 -9.26 25.09
CA SER A 60 0.53 -8.85 24.82
C SER A 60 0.46 -7.79 23.72
N LEU A 61 -0.58 -7.87 22.89
CA LEU A 61 -0.92 -6.80 21.95
C LEU A 61 -1.19 -5.49 22.72
N PRO A 62 -0.83 -4.33 22.14
CA PRO A 62 -1.22 -3.05 22.70
C PRO A 62 -2.74 -2.97 22.84
N PRO A 63 -3.26 -2.41 23.95
CA PRO A 63 -4.70 -2.30 24.17
C PRO A 63 -5.33 -1.44 23.07
N MET A 64 -6.54 -1.80 22.63
CA MET A 64 -7.28 -1.00 21.65
C MET A 64 -7.64 0.37 22.22
N ASN A 65 -8.17 0.36 23.44
CA ASN A 65 -8.48 1.56 24.22
C ASN A 65 -7.52 1.58 25.42
N PRO A 66 -6.36 2.25 25.30
CA PRO A 66 -5.45 2.35 26.44
C PRO A 66 -6.13 3.08 27.60
N ALA A 67 -5.94 2.58 28.82
CA ALA A 67 -6.45 3.19 30.04
C ALA A 67 -5.35 4.03 30.69
N GLY A 68 -5.66 5.27 31.07
CA GLY A 68 -4.74 6.20 31.73
C GLY A 68 -4.54 7.49 30.93
N VAL A 69 -4.31 8.60 31.64
CA VAL A 69 -4.18 9.96 31.09
C VAL A 69 -2.90 10.14 30.24
N ASP A 70 -1.94 9.22 30.38
CA ASP A 70 -0.60 9.32 29.78
C ASP A 70 -0.28 8.22 28.74
N ASN A 71 -1.25 7.37 28.35
CA ASN A 71 -1.00 6.26 27.42
C ASN A 71 -1.74 6.42 26.09
N ASP A 72 -1.49 7.51 25.37
CA ASP A 72 -2.10 7.77 24.05
C ASP A 72 -1.32 7.11 22.88
N THR A 73 -0.55 6.06 23.16
CA THR A 73 0.32 5.42 22.15
C THR A 73 -0.50 5.00 20.93
N GLY A 74 -0.27 5.69 19.80
CA GLY A 74 -0.92 5.39 18.53
C GLY A 74 -2.37 5.87 18.39
N LEU A 75 -2.90 6.62 19.36
CA LEU A 75 -4.19 7.28 19.24
C LEU A 75 -4.07 8.52 18.34
N ILE A 76 -4.92 8.57 17.33
CA ILE A 76 -5.19 9.78 16.56
C ILE A 76 -6.65 10.19 16.80
N TRP A 77 -6.94 11.46 16.56
CA TRP A 77 -8.25 12.04 16.85
C TRP A 77 -8.80 12.78 15.66
N THR A 78 -10.13 12.86 15.60
CA THR A 78 -10.81 13.81 14.74
C THR A 78 -10.45 15.25 15.12
N ARG A 79 -10.63 16.19 14.19
CA ARG A 79 -10.30 17.61 14.38
C ARG A 79 -11.05 18.24 15.55
N ASP A 80 -12.27 17.79 15.78
CA ASP A 80 -13.14 18.17 16.91
C ASP A 80 -12.78 17.47 18.23
N ARG A 81 -11.79 16.56 18.22
CA ARG A 81 -11.32 15.75 19.37
C ARG A 81 -12.41 14.89 20.01
N THR A 82 -13.46 14.54 19.28
CA THR A 82 -14.57 13.73 19.82
C THR A 82 -14.36 12.24 19.63
N THR A 83 -13.72 11.83 18.54
CA THR A 83 -13.61 10.42 18.15
C THR A 83 -12.14 9.98 18.15
N PRO A 84 -11.72 9.10 19.07
CA PRO A 84 -10.38 8.50 19.04
C PRO A 84 -10.32 7.33 18.04
N PHE A 85 -9.13 7.11 17.49
CA PHE A 85 -8.81 5.94 16.68
C PHE A 85 -7.39 5.46 16.96
N ASN A 86 -7.26 4.20 17.38
CA ASN A 86 -5.95 3.61 17.64
C ASN A 86 -5.33 3.06 16.35
N LEU A 87 -4.64 3.96 15.65
CA LEU A 87 -3.98 3.65 14.39
C LEU A 87 -2.91 2.57 14.56
N PHE A 88 -2.12 2.62 15.64
CA PHE A 88 -1.06 1.65 15.89
C PHE A 88 -1.62 0.23 16.05
N ARG A 89 -2.67 0.08 16.85
CA ARG A 89 -3.34 -1.21 17.02
C ARG A 89 -3.97 -1.70 15.72
N MET A 90 -4.59 -0.81 14.95
CA MET A 90 -5.17 -1.18 13.66
C MET A 90 -4.11 -1.60 12.62
N ARG A 91 -2.93 -0.95 12.62
CA ARG A 91 -1.77 -1.38 11.82
C ARG A 91 -1.25 -2.75 12.24
N LEU A 92 -1.20 -3.05 13.54
CA LEU A 92 -0.80 -4.37 14.03
C LEU A 92 -1.75 -5.47 13.58
N ASP A 93 -3.06 -5.23 13.69
CA ASP A 93 -4.06 -6.20 13.26
C ASP A 93 -3.96 -6.44 11.73
N LEU A 94 -3.68 -5.41 10.93
CA LEU A 94 -3.42 -5.58 9.50
C LEU A 94 -2.11 -6.33 9.23
N ALA A 95 -1.04 -6.03 9.95
CA ALA A 95 0.24 -6.75 9.85
C ALA A 95 0.09 -8.25 10.12
N HIS A 96 -0.74 -8.61 11.09
CA HIS A 96 -1.05 -10.01 11.35
C HIS A 96 -1.79 -10.68 10.17
N ILE A 97 -2.73 -9.97 9.54
CA ILE A 97 -3.41 -10.45 8.31
C ILE A 97 -2.42 -10.58 7.16
N GLN A 98 -1.51 -9.63 6.98
CA GLN A 98 -0.46 -9.68 5.95
C GLN A 98 0.49 -10.88 6.15
N GLY A 99 0.85 -11.19 7.40
CA GLY A 99 1.59 -12.40 7.75
C GLY A 99 0.85 -13.68 7.34
N LYS A 100 -0.45 -13.77 7.68
CA LYS A 100 -1.30 -14.89 7.26
C LYS A 100 -1.43 -14.99 5.75
N LEU A 101 -1.54 -13.86 5.06
CA LEU A 101 -1.62 -13.81 3.60
C LEU A 101 -0.36 -14.40 2.98
N TYR A 102 0.84 -14.01 3.45
CA TYR A 102 2.07 -14.67 3.03
C TYR A 102 2.02 -16.18 3.28
N ASP A 103 1.71 -16.58 4.51
CA ASP A 103 1.72 -17.98 4.92
C ASP A 103 0.75 -18.84 4.12
N LEU A 104 -0.45 -18.34 3.83
CA LEU A 104 -1.54 -19.10 3.20
C LEU A 104 -1.53 -19.03 1.68
N ILE A 105 -0.94 -18.00 1.07
CA ILE A 105 -0.97 -17.80 -0.38
C ILE A 105 0.41 -17.96 -1.02
N TYR A 106 1.45 -17.36 -0.43
CA TYR A 106 2.75 -17.18 -1.07
C TYR A 106 3.88 -18.09 -0.55
N SER A 107 3.71 -18.71 0.61
CA SER A 107 4.74 -19.62 1.13
C SER A 107 4.94 -20.85 0.23
N ASN A 108 6.14 -21.43 0.24
CA ASN A 108 6.49 -22.61 -0.58
C ASN A 108 5.52 -23.80 -0.41
N ARG A 109 4.92 -23.96 0.77
CA ARG A 109 3.90 -24.98 1.03
C ARG A 109 2.56 -24.63 0.36
N SER A 110 2.22 -23.36 0.32
CA SER A 110 0.97 -22.83 -0.23
C SER A 110 0.97 -22.78 -1.76
N LEU A 111 2.14 -22.80 -2.41
CA LEU A 111 2.21 -22.94 -3.86
C LEU A 111 1.77 -24.32 -4.37
N LYS A 112 1.81 -25.35 -3.50
CA LYS A 112 1.50 -26.75 -3.85
C LYS A 112 0.04 -27.14 -3.65
N ILE A 113 -0.79 -26.23 -3.13
CA ILE A 113 -2.21 -26.51 -2.90
C ILE A 113 -3.00 -26.42 -4.21
N ASN A 114 -4.13 -27.11 -4.27
CA ASN A 114 -5.03 -27.06 -5.41
C ASN A 114 -5.81 -25.74 -5.45
N ALA A 115 -6.40 -25.42 -6.61
CA ALA A 115 -7.14 -24.17 -6.83
C ALA A 115 -8.34 -24.00 -5.88
N ILE A 116 -9.05 -25.09 -5.54
CA ILE A 116 -10.21 -25.02 -4.63
C ILE A 116 -9.77 -24.59 -3.22
N GLU A 117 -8.70 -25.19 -2.71
CA GLU A 117 -8.13 -24.83 -1.41
C GLU A 117 -7.56 -23.42 -1.42
N ARG A 118 -6.92 -23.00 -2.52
CA ARG A 118 -6.42 -21.63 -2.71
C ARG A 118 -7.57 -20.61 -2.63
N GLN A 119 -8.65 -20.83 -3.36
CA GLN A 119 -9.83 -19.95 -3.33
C GLN A 119 -10.43 -19.89 -1.92
N ALA A 120 -10.54 -21.03 -1.22
CA ALA A 120 -11.04 -21.05 0.16
C ALA A 120 -10.17 -20.21 1.12
N ARG A 121 -8.85 -20.22 0.94
CA ARG A 121 -7.92 -19.38 1.72
C ARG A 121 -8.07 -17.89 1.38
N VAL A 122 -8.24 -17.54 0.10
CA VAL A 122 -8.51 -16.17 -0.34
C VAL A 122 -9.80 -15.64 0.30
N GLU A 123 -10.89 -16.40 0.24
CA GLU A 123 -12.17 -16.03 0.88
C GLU A 123 -12.05 -15.89 2.40
N SER A 124 -11.29 -16.78 3.06
CA SER A 124 -11.04 -16.66 4.50
C SER A 124 -10.26 -15.40 4.86
N LEU A 125 -9.25 -15.03 4.08
CA LEU A 125 -8.46 -13.81 4.27
C LEU A 125 -9.30 -12.55 3.97
N GLN A 126 -10.12 -12.60 2.92
CA GLN A 126 -11.06 -11.52 2.60
C GLN A 126 -12.01 -11.26 3.76
N LYS A 127 -12.55 -12.30 4.40
CA LYS A 127 -13.39 -12.16 5.60
C LYS A 127 -12.67 -11.48 6.75
N LEU A 128 -11.38 -11.79 6.96
CA LEU A 128 -10.57 -11.12 7.98
C LEU A 128 -10.38 -9.64 7.65
N LEU A 129 -10.08 -9.30 6.39
CA LEU A 129 -9.98 -7.90 5.95
C LEU A 129 -11.30 -7.15 6.08
N THR A 130 -12.43 -7.79 5.72
CA THR A 130 -13.79 -7.24 5.92
C THR A 130 -14.00 -6.83 7.37
N THR A 131 -13.72 -7.78 8.29
CA THR A 131 -13.93 -7.61 9.73
C THR A 131 -13.00 -6.54 10.29
N TRP A 132 -11.78 -6.46 9.76
CA TRP A 132 -10.81 -5.43 10.12
C TRP A 132 -11.26 -4.05 9.64
N MET A 133 -11.69 -3.91 8.38
CA MET A 133 -12.15 -2.64 7.79
C MET A 133 -13.39 -2.10 8.52
N ALA A 134 -14.32 -2.98 8.90
CA ALA A 134 -15.54 -2.63 9.64
C ALA A 134 -15.28 -2.04 11.04
N ARG A 135 -14.07 -2.14 11.57
CA ARG A 135 -13.68 -1.55 12.86
C ARG A 135 -13.20 -0.11 12.73
N ILE A 136 -13.02 0.40 11.50
CA ILE A 136 -12.62 1.79 11.26
C ILE A 136 -13.83 2.68 11.48
N PRO A 137 -13.78 3.65 12.43
CA PRO A 137 -14.90 4.56 12.66
C PRO A 137 -15.20 5.41 11.42
N ALA A 138 -16.46 5.83 11.24
CA ALA A 138 -16.91 6.57 10.05
C ALA A 138 -16.03 7.79 9.71
N ALA A 139 -15.59 8.54 10.72
CA ALA A 139 -14.72 9.71 10.55
C ALA A 139 -13.29 9.37 10.08
N PHE A 140 -12.85 8.11 10.17
CA PHE A 140 -11.53 7.68 9.70
C PHE A 140 -11.62 6.86 8.42
N GLN A 141 -12.81 6.64 7.87
CA GLN A 141 -13.01 5.97 6.58
C GLN A 141 -12.39 6.78 5.44
N ILE A 142 -11.95 6.10 4.37
CA ILE A 142 -11.12 6.69 3.32
C ILE A 142 -11.83 7.82 2.58
N GLU A 143 -13.16 7.78 2.54
CA GLU A 143 -14.07 8.73 1.93
C GLU A 143 -14.24 10.02 2.75
N HIS A 144 -13.91 9.99 4.05
CA HIS A 144 -14.18 11.11 4.97
C HIS A 144 -12.93 11.67 5.62
N VAL A 145 -11.87 10.86 5.75
CA VAL A 145 -10.73 11.13 6.62
C VAL A 145 -10.05 12.48 6.34
N ALA A 146 -9.92 12.89 5.08
CA ALA A 146 -9.34 14.18 4.71
C ALA A 146 -10.11 15.37 5.31
N ALA A 147 -11.43 15.27 5.39
CA ALA A 147 -12.29 16.34 5.89
C ALA A 147 -12.37 16.37 7.43
N THR A 148 -12.19 15.23 8.09
CA THR A 148 -12.53 15.03 9.51
C THR A 148 -11.34 15.06 10.46
N VAL A 149 -10.11 14.80 9.99
CA VAL A 149 -8.91 14.75 10.85
C VAL A 149 -7.92 15.89 10.53
N GLY A 150 -6.89 16.06 11.36
CA GLY A 150 -5.84 17.05 11.16
C GLY A 150 -4.82 16.63 10.08
N GLU A 151 -4.03 17.56 9.56
CA GLU A 151 -3.09 17.33 8.44
C GLU A 151 -2.07 16.20 8.72
N ILE A 152 -1.55 16.17 9.94
CA ILE A 152 -0.60 15.13 10.39
C ILE A 152 -1.31 13.77 10.44
N GLU A 153 -2.52 13.72 11.00
CA GLU A 153 -3.32 12.51 11.07
C GLU A 153 -3.71 12.00 9.67
N VAL A 154 -4.09 12.88 8.74
CA VAL A 154 -4.39 12.49 7.34
C VAL A 154 -3.16 11.86 6.70
N THR A 155 -1.96 12.43 6.91
CA THR A 155 -0.70 11.88 6.39
C THR A 155 -0.46 10.44 6.85
N HIS A 156 -0.74 10.15 8.13
CA HIS A 156 -0.65 8.78 8.65
C HIS A 156 -1.74 7.87 8.06
N MET A 157 -2.94 8.39 7.81
CA MET A 157 -4.03 7.66 7.19
C MET A 157 -3.78 7.34 5.70
N VAL A 158 -3.06 8.20 4.99
CA VAL A 158 -2.57 7.91 3.63
C VAL A 158 -1.71 6.65 3.65
N LYS A 159 -0.71 6.57 4.52
CA LYS A 159 0.14 5.37 4.66
C LYS A 159 -0.66 4.15 5.09
N PHE A 160 -1.62 4.32 5.99
CA PHE A 160 -2.51 3.26 6.43
C PHE A 160 -3.29 2.64 5.26
N TYR A 161 -3.94 3.46 4.44
CA TYR A 161 -4.71 3.01 3.29
C TYR A 161 -3.84 2.48 2.14
N HIS A 162 -2.63 3.00 1.93
CA HIS A 162 -1.69 2.41 0.97
C HIS A 162 -1.23 1.01 1.40
N SER A 163 -1.09 0.78 2.70
CA SER A 163 -0.76 -0.55 3.23
C SER A 163 -1.94 -1.52 3.05
N TYR A 164 -3.19 -1.04 3.22
CA TYR A 164 -4.38 -1.81 2.91
C TYR A 164 -4.49 -2.12 1.41
N LEU A 165 -4.31 -1.13 0.53
CA LEU A 165 -4.27 -1.28 -0.93
C LEU A 165 -3.25 -2.34 -1.34
N THR A 166 -2.03 -2.28 -0.81
CA THR A 166 -1.01 -3.31 -1.06
C THR A 166 -1.52 -4.70 -0.69
N THR A 167 -2.19 -4.81 0.46
CA THR A 167 -2.68 -6.10 0.97
C THR A 167 -3.76 -6.69 0.07
N ILE A 168 -4.72 -5.89 -0.40
CA ILE A 168 -5.79 -6.38 -1.30
C ILE A 168 -5.25 -6.72 -2.70
N THR A 169 -4.28 -5.95 -3.20
CA THR A 169 -3.64 -6.20 -4.51
C THR A 169 -2.92 -7.55 -4.51
N PHE A 170 -2.22 -7.89 -3.42
CA PHE A 170 -1.63 -9.22 -3.25
C PHE A 170 -2.69 -10.30 -3.04
N LEU A 171 -3.68 -10.07 -2.16
CA LEU A 171 -4.70 -11.08 -1.86
C LEU A 171 -5.45 -11.56 -3.12
N HIS A 172 -5.82 -10.63 -3.99
CA HIS A 172 -6.62 -10.93 -5.17
C HIS A 172 -5.79 -11.23 -6.42
N GLY A 173 -4.46 -11.32 -6.30
CA GLY A 173 -3.61 -11.72 -7.41
C GLY A 173 -3.68 -10.77 -8.61
N ILE A 174 -3.76 -9.45 -8.36
CA ILE A 174 -3.84 -8.44 -9.44
C ILE A 174 -2.71 -8.63 -10.46
N TYR A 175 -1.53 -9.06 -10.02
CA TYR A 175 -0.36 -9.33 -10.86
C TYR A 175 -0.29 -10.75 -11.44
N SER A 176 -1.38 -11.51 -11.43
CA SER A 176 -1.43 -12.81 -12.10
C SER A 176 -1.18 -12.64 -13.60
N GLN A 177 -0.33 -13.49 -14.19
CA GLN A 177 -0.12 -13.50 -15.65
C GLN A 177 -1.41 -13.81 -16.43
N GLN A 178 -2.40 -14.41 -15.77
CA GLN A 178 -3.68 -14.76 -16.36
C GLN A 178 -4.69 -13.61 -16.30
N ALA A 179 -4.39 -12.53 -15.57
CA ALA A 179 -5.29 -11.39 -15.43
C ALA A 179 -5.55 -10.70 -16.78
N GLU A 180 -6.79 -10.28 -16.98
CA GLU A 180 -7.25 -9.74 -18.26
C GLU A 180 -6.48 -8.48 -18.66
N TRP A 181 -6.16 -7.60 -17.70
CA TRP A 181 -5.40 -6.39 -17.97
C TRP A 181 -3.94 -6.70 -18.41
N VAL A 182 -3.31 -7.75 -17.88
CA VAL A 182 -1.96 -8.19 -18.27
C VAL A 182 -1.93 -8.66 -19.73
N LYS A 183 -3.04 -9.21 -20.24
CA LYS A 183 -3.16 -9.59 -21.65
C LYS A 183 -3.30 -8.37 -22.57
N ARG A 184 -3.87 -7.28 -22.05
CA ARG A 184 -4.15 -6.04 -22.79
C ARG A 184 -2.96 -5.09 -22.88
N VAL A 185 -1.96 -5.22 -22.01
CA VAL A 185 -0.71 -4.47 -22.14
C VAL A 185 0.12 -4.96 -23.33
N GLY A 186 0.79 -4.02 -24.00
CA GLY A 186 1.67 -4.30 -25.14
C GLY A 186 2.85 -5.20 -24.74
N PRO A 187 3.48 -5.92 -25.69
CA PRO A 187 4.65 -6.76 -25.41
C PRO A 187 5.77 -6.02 -24.66
N GLN A 188 6.02 -4.76 -25.03
CA GLN A 188 7.03 -3.91 -24.41
C GLN A 188 6.72 -3.62 -22.94
N ALA A 189 5.48 -3.26 -22.61
CA ALA A 189 5.06 -3.06 -21.23
C ALA A 189 5.11 -4.35 -20.42
N ARG A 190 4.85 -5.53 -21.01
CA ARG A 190 5.03 -6.81 -20.31
C ARG A 190 6.48 -7.08 -19.94
N TYR A 191 7.42 -6.81 -20.85
CA TYR A 191 8.85 -6.93 -20.53
C TYR A 191 9.25 -5.94 -19.43
N ALA A 192 8.78 -4.70 -19.48
CA ALA A 192 9.05 -3.72 -18.42
C ALA A 192 8.42 -4.10 -17.07
N ILE A 193 7.25 -4.77 -17.05
CA ILE A 193 6.66 -5.35 -15.83
C ILE A 193 7.56 -6.47 -15.28
N GLN A 194 8.08 -7.34 -16.14
CA GLN A 194 9.02 -8.40 -15.76
C GLN A 194 10.32 -7.80 -15.22
N ASP A 195 10.92 -6.85 -15.91
CA ASP A 195 12.15 -6.17 -15.48
C ASP A 195 11.96 -5.46 -14.14
N TYR A 196 10.83 -4.76 -13.95
CA TYR A 196 10.50 -4.15 -12.66
C TYR A 196 10.32 -5.19 -11.55
N THR A 197 9.63 -6.29 -11.83
CA THR A 197 9.41 -7.39 -10.87
C THR A 197 10.73 -8.06 -10.49
N LEU A 198 11.59 -8.32 -11.46
CA LEU A 198 12.93 -8.86 -11.30
C LEU A 198 13.83 -7.92 -10.49
N ALA A 199 13.78 -6.62 -10.75
CA ALA A 199 14.57 -5.64 -10.01
C ALA A 199 14.11 -5.50 -8.55
N MET A 200 12.80 -5.56 -8.30
CA MET A 200 12.23 -5.41 -6.96
C MET A 200 12.33 -6.69 -6.11
N SER A 201 12.19 -7.86 -6.72
CA SER A 201 11.99 -9.12 -5.99
C SER A 201 12.95 -10.24 -6.41
N GLY A 202 13.85 -9.97 -7.36
CA GLY A 202 14.76 -10.96 -7.94
C GLY A 202 14.07 -11.99 -8.81
N HIS A 203 14.84 -12.96 -9.31
CA HIS A 203 14.39 -14.03 -10.21
C HIS A 203 13.30 -14.95 -9.61
N ALA A 204 13.09 -14.92 -8.29
CA ALA A 204 12.12 -15.77 -7.61
C ALA A 204 10.66 -15.29 -7.80
N ALA A 205 10.43 -14.01 -8.08
CA ALA A 205 9.08 -13.45 -8.17
C ALA A 205 8.35 -13.77 -9.48
N ASP A 206 9.07 -13.90 -10.60
CA ASP A 206 8.48 -14.30 -11.87
C ASP A 206 7.78 -15.66 -11.77
N CYS A 207 8.42 -16.62 -11.08
CA CYS A 207 7.83 -17.94 -10.83
C CYS A 207 6.54 -17.85 -10.01
N LEU A 208 6.41 -16.89 -9.09
CA LEU A 208 5.27 -16.81 -8.18
C LEU A 208 4.02 -16.25 -8.86
N SER A 209 4.19 -15.34 -9.84
CA SER A 209 3.09 -14.78 -10.64
C SER A 209 2.33 -15.81 -11.48
N GLU A 210 2.99 -16.90 -11.88
CA GLU A 210 2.41 -17.99 -12.69
C GLU A 210 1.39 -18.82 -11.91
N TYR A 211 1.58 -18.95 -10.59
CA TYR A 211 0.70 -19.75 -9.70
C TYR A 211 -0.44 -18.94 -9.07
N LEU A 212 -0.57 -17.65 -9.40
CA LEU A 212 -1.64 -16.80 -8.88
C LEU A 212 -2.88 -16.91 -9.78
N ASP A 213 -4.02 -17.17 -9.15
CA ASP A 213 -5.31 -17.03 -9.80
C ASP A 213 -5.57 -15.54 -10.09
N PRO A 214 -6.17 -15.20 -11.25
CA PRO A 214 -6.55 -13.83 -11.54
C PRO A 214 -7.65 -13.35 -10.57
N PRO A 215 -7.78 -12.03 -10.37
CA PRO A 215 -8.82 -11.48 -9.51
C PRO A 215 -10.20 -11.90 -10.02
N ALA A 216 -11.06 -12.38 -9.12
CA ALA A 216 -12.49 -12.52 -9.42
C ALA A 216 -13.08 -11.14 -9.72
N GLU A 217 -14.08 -11.09 -10.59
CA GLU A 217 -14.70 -9.84 -11.06
C GLU A 217 -15.13 -8.90 -9.93
N LYS A 218 -15.80 -9.43 -8.89
CA LYS A 218 -16.20 -8.64 -7.71
C LYS A 218 -15.02 -7.97 -6.98
N TYR A 219 -13.85 -8.63 -6.95
CA TYR A 219 -12.68 -8.10 -6.26
C TYR A 219 -11.87 -7.13 -7.12
N TRP A 220 -12.01 -7.20 -8.44
CA TRP A 220 -11.45 -6.20 -9.35
C TRP A 220 -12.04 -4.82 -9.06
N TYR A 221 -13.37 -4.69 -9.02
CA TYR A 221 -14.03 -3.41 -8.77
C TYR A 221 -13.68 -2.84 -7.38
N HIS A 222 -13.62 -3.71 -6.36
CA HIS A 222 -13.14 -3.32 -5.04
C HIS A 222 -11.71 -2.76 -5.08
N CYS A 223 -10.79 -3.41 -5.79
CA CYS A 223 -9.43 -2.91 -5.99
C CYS A 223 -9.40 -1.56 -6.74
N VAL A 224 -10.26 -1.37 -7.73
CA VAL A 224 -10.39 -0.10 -8.48
C VAL A 224 -10.85 1.02 -7.55
N ASP A 225 -11.88 0.81 -6.75
CA ASP A 225 -12.41 1.84 -5.85
C ASP A 225 -11.40 2.24 -4.78
N ILE A 226 -10.78 1.26 -4.11
CA ILE A 226 -9.73 1.56 -3.12
C ILE A 226 -8.53 2.24 -3.76
N SER A 227 -8.16 1.88 -5.00
CA SER A 227 -7.09 2.56 -5.73
C SER A 227 -7.45 4.04 -5.97
N ARG A 228 -8.67 4.31 -6.44
CA ARG A 228 -9.16 5.67 -6.69
C ARG A 228 -9.10 6.52 -5.42
N PHE A 229 -9.68 6.04 -4.33
CA PHE A 229 -9.70 6.74 -3.05
C PHE A 229 -8.30 6.93 -2.47
N ALA A 230 -7.45 5.90 -2.48
CA ALA A 230 -6.11 5.99 -1.91
C ALA A 230 -5.21 6.97 -2.69
N LEU A 231 -5.27 6.95 -4.02
CA LEU A 231 -4.50 7.88 -4.85
C LEU A 231 -5.00 9.31 -4.69
N LYS A 232 -6.33 9.52 -4.66
CA LYS A 232 -6.91 10.85 -4.41
C LYS A 232 -6.48 11.39 -3.04
N LEU A 233 -6.60 10.58 -1.99
CA LEU A 233 -6.18 10.94 -0.64
C LEU A 233 -4.67 11.29 -0.56
N PHE A 234 -3.82 10.56 -1.29
CA PHE A 234 -2.39 10.88 -1.38
C PHE A 234 -2.13 12.25 -2.02
N GLN A 235 -2.97 12.66 -2.98
CA GLN A 235 -2.85 13.94 -3.67
C GLN A 235 -3.34 15.13 -2.83
N GLU A 236 -4.06 14.87 -1.74
CA GLU A 236 -4.60 15.91 -0.83
C GLU A 236 -3.64 16.32 0.28
N VAL A 237 -2.53 15.59 0.46
CA VAL A 237 -1.51 15.89 1.48
C VAL A 237 -0.20 16.34 0.86
N ALA A 238 0.60 17.07 1.65
CA ALA A 238 1.96 17.41 1.27
C ALA A 238 2.79 16.12 1.04
N GLN A 239 3.31 15.97 -0.18
CA GLN A 239 4.11 14.83 -0.60
C GLN A 239 5.55 14.95 -0.11
N THR A 240 5.75 14.78 1.20
CA THR A 240 7.09 14.72 1.81
C THR A 240 7.86 13.51 1.29
N ASP A 241 9.20 13.59 1.25
CA ASP A 241 10.06 12.49 0.80
C ASP A 241 9.72 11.18 1.52
N TRP A 242 9.56 11.24 2.86
CA TRP A 242 9.18 10.07 3.65
C TRP A 242 7.88 9.43 3.17
N LEU A 243 6.83 10.24 2.95
CA LEU A 243 5.52 9.72 2.56
C LEU A 243 5.55 9.12 1.17
N VAL A 244 6.24 9.80 0.23
CA VAL A 244 6.45 9.33 -1.14
C VAL A 244 7.09 7.95 -1.08
N TRP A 245 8.29 7.82 -0.52
CA TRP A 245 9.04 6.55 -0.49
C TRP A 245 8.28 5.41 0.21
N GLN A 246 7.48 5.70 1.23
CA GLN A 246 6.70 4.70 1.93
C GLN A 246 5.45 4.23 1.16
N CYS A 247 4.97 5.01 0.19
CA CYS A 247 3.73 4.75 -0.53
C CYS A 247 3.94 4.43 -2.01
N THR A 248 5.10 4.74 -2.61
CA THR A 248 5.39 4.64 -4.05
C THR A 248 4.91 3.33 -4.69
N CYS A 249 5.28 2.19 -4.12
CA CYS A 249 4.91 0.88 -4.68
C CYS A 249 3.39 0.71 -4.75
N ALA A 250 2.69 1.02 -3.65
CA ALA A 250 1.24 0.91 -3.57
C ALA A 250 0.53 1.96 -4.45
N HIS A 251 1.09 3.17 -4.51
CA HIS A 251 0.57 4.26 -5.35
C HIS A 251 0.58 3.87 -6.83
N PHE A 252 1.71 3.35 -7.32
CA PHE A 252 1.78 2.92 -8.72
C PHE A 252 1.05 1.61 -8.99
N SER A 253 0.89 0.74 -7.98
CA SER A 253 -0.04 -0.39 -8.06
C SER A 253 -1.46 0.09 -8.34
N GLY A 254 -1.93 1.09 -7.58
CA GLY A 254 -3.25 1.69 -7.77
C GLY A 254 -3.37 2.39 -9.12
N LEU A 255 -2.33 3.11 -9.57
CA LEU A 255 -2.31 3.75 -10.88
C LEU A 255 -2.47 2.74 -12.02
N VAL A 256 -1.73 1.62 -11.98
CA VAL A 256 -1.84 0.55 -12.96
C VAL A 256 -3.26 -0.03 -12.98
N ILE A 257 -3.89 -0.22 -11.81
CA ILE A 257 -5.27 -0.69 -11.69
C ILE A 257 -6.25 0.31 -12.36
N LEU A 258 -6.15 1.62 -12.09
CA LEU A 258 -7.04 2.63 -12.67
C LEU A 258 -6.88 2.75 -14.20
N LEU A 259 -5.63 2.80 -14.68
CA LEU A 259 -5.35 2.84 -16.12
C LEU A 259 -5.88 1.57 -16.82
N SER A 260 -5.67 0.41 -16.21
CA SER A 260 -6.19 -0.87 -16.70
C SER A 260 -7.72 -0.88 -16.76
N ASN A 261 -8.39 -0.39 -15.71
CA ASN A 261 -9.84 -0.28 -15.67
C ASN A 261 -10.36 0.66 -16.77
N THR A 262 -9.67 1.77 -17.01
CA THR A 262 -10.01 2.74 -18.07
C THR A 262 -9.85 2.13 -19.46
N ILE A 263 -8.84 1.28 -19.69
CA ILE A 263 -8.67 0.52 -20.94
C ILE A 263 -9.81 -0.50 -21.12
N MET A 264 -10.22 -1.17 -20.03
CA MET A 264 -11.25 -2.20 -20.07
C MET A 264 -12.66 -1.63 -20.25
N TYR A 265 -12.95 -0.52 -19.57
CA TYR A 265 -14.26 0.10 -19.48
C TYR A 265 -14.16 1.63 -19.70
N PRO A 266 -13.83 2.09 -20.92
CA PRO A 266 -13.52 3.50 -21.18
C PRO A 266 -14.68 4.49 -20.96
N THR A 267 -15.90 3.99 -20.82
CA THR A 267 -17.13 4.77 -20.62
C THR A 267 -17.69 4.65 -19.21
N HIS A 268 -16.91 4.14 -18.25
CA HIS A 268 -17.37 4.03 -16.87
C HIS A 268 -17.61 5.41 -16.24
N GLU A 269 -18.47 5.48 -15.22
CA GLU A 269 -18.91 6.72 -14.58
C GLU A 269 -17.75 7.62 -14.12
N PHE A 270 -16.71 7.03 -13.52
CA PHE A 270 -15.56 7.76 -12.99
C PHE A 270 -14.42 8.04 -13.99
N ALA A 271 -14.62 7.87 -15.31
CA ALA A 271 -13.51 7.88 -16.29
C ALA A 271 -12.77 9.22 -16.35
N SER A 272 -13.49 10.33 -16.18
CA SER A 272 -12.89 11.66 -16.10
C SER A 272 -12.05 11.83 -14.84
N LEU A 273 -12.56 11.39 -13.69
CA LEU A 273 -11.86 11.45 -12.40
C LEU A 273 -10.60 10.57 -12.42
N ASP A 274 -10.71 9.35 -12.94
CA ASP A 274 -9.57 8.43 -13.06
C ASP A 274 -8.49 9.00 -13.97
N SER A 275 -8.87 9.73 -15.03
CA SER A 275 -7.93 10.45 -15.90
C SER A 275 -7.20 11.59 -15.17
N GLU A 276 -7.90 12.35 -14.33
CA GLU A 276 -7.29 13.43 -13.53
C GLU A 276 -6.30 12.88 -12.49
N ILE A 277 -6.75 11.90 -11.70
CA ILE A 277 -5.93 11.21 -10.70
C ILE A 277 -4.69 10.60 -11.38
N SER A 278 -4.88 9.91 -12.50
CA SER A 278 -3.77 9.28 -13.23
C SER A 278 -2.76 10.29 -13.76
N THR A 279 -3.21 11.47 -14.20
CA THR A 279 -2.31 12.51 -14.71
C THR A 279 -1.38 13.01 -13.62
N VAL A 280 -1.92 13.29 -12.42
CA VAL A 280 -1.12 13.73 -11.27
C VAL A 280 -0.14 12.64 -10.81
N SER A 281 -0.59 11.38 -10.78
CA SER A 281 0.27 10.25 -10.42
C SER A 281 1.40 9.99 -11.43
N VAL A 282 1.16 10.20 -12.73
CA VAL A 282 2.22 10.12 -13.77
C VAL A 282 3.25 11.23 -13.57
N GLN A 283 2.81 12.46 -13.30
CA GLN A 283 3.73 13.58 -13.03
C GLN A 283 4.61 13.33 -11.80
N LEU A 284 4.05 12.71 -10.76
CA LEU A 284 4.82 12.29 -9.60
C LEU A 284 5.89 11.25 -9.98
N LEU A 285 5.57 10.27 -10.83
CA LEU A 285 6.55 9.29 -11.32
C LEU A 285 7.68 9.97 -12.09
N ASP A 286 7.34 10.90 -12.98
CA ASP A 286 8.33 11.66 -13.76
C ASP A 286 9.27 12.46 -12.84
N LYS A 287 8.72 13.07 -11.78
CA LYS A 287 9.52 13.75 -10.75
C LYS A 287 10.46 12.79 -10.02
N ILE A 288 9.94 11.64 -9.56
CA ILE A 288 10.75 10.63 -8.88
C ILE A 288 11.89 10.13 -9.78
N VAL A 289 11.62 9.85 -11.06
CA VAL A 289 12.64 9.41 -12.03
C VAL A 289 13.68 10.50 -12.27
N ALA A 290 13.27 11.76 -12.37
CA ALA A 290 14.19 12.89 -12.58
C ALA A 290 15.11 13.15 -11.36
N GLU A 291 14.60 12.95 -10.15
CA GLU A 291 15.32 13.22 -8.90
C GLU A 291 16.13 12.02 -8.38
N SER A 292 15.83 10.80 -8.84
CA SER A 292 16.48 9.60 -8.33
C SER A 292 17.69 9.16 -9.15
N ASN A 293 18.81 8.91 -8.46
CA ASN A 293 19.98 8.19 -9.02
C ASN A 293 19.72 6.68 -9.25
N HIS A 294 18.50 6.20 -9.00
CA HIS A 294 18.08 4.79 -9.09
C HIS A 294 17.60 4.41 -10.51
N GLY A 295 18.34 4.88 -11.52
CA GLY A 295 17.90 5.11 -12.90
C GLY A 295 17.25 3.96 -13.67
N ASP A 296 17.30 2.71 -13.22
CA ASP A 296 16.77 1.57 -13.98
C ASP A 296 15.39 1.08 -13.51
N ILE A 297 15.10 1.10 -12.21
CA ILE A 297 13.86 0.50 -11.66
C ILE A 297 12.65 1.38 -11.94
N PHE A 298 12.74 2.67 -11.60
CA PHE A 298 11.66 3.62 -11.84
C PHE A 298 11.50 3.96 -13.32
N ALA A 299 12.57 3.89 -14.12
CA ALA A 299 12.49 4.01 -15.57
C ALA A 299 11.68 2.86 -16.20
N SER A 300 11.91 1.62 -15.77
CA SER A 300 11.10 0.48 -16.21
C SER A 300 9.62 0.68 -15.87
N LEU A 301 9.31 1.12 -14.66
CA LEU A 301 7.94 1.44 -14.25
C LEU A 301 7.34 2.60 -15.06
N GLN A 302 8.13 3.63 -15.36
CA GLN A 302 7.73 4.77 -16.19
C GLN A 302 7.32 4.31 -17.59
N HIS A 303 8.05 3.36 -18.20
CA HIS A 303 7.66 2.78 -19.48
C HIS A 303 6.31 2.05 -19.41
N VAL A 304 6.06 1.25 -18.37
CA VAL A 304 4.78 0.55 -18.17
C VAL A 304 3.63 1.55 -18.03
N VAL A 305 3.81 2.55 -17.18
CA VAL A 305 2.79 3.56 -16.89
C VAL A 305 2.51 4.44 -18.12
N ALA A 306 3.54 4.81 -18.89
CA ALA A 306 3.38 5.59 -20.11
C ALA A 306 2.62 4.83 -21.21
N ASP A 307 2.89 3.53 -21.38
CA ASP A 307 2.17 2.67 -22.33
C ASP A 307 0.70 2.55 -21.93
N LEU A 308 0.44 2.22 -20.66
CA LEU A 308 -0.92 2.13 -20.12
C LEU A 308 -1.69 3.45 -20.22
N SER A 309 -1.06 4.57 -19.91
CA SER A 309 -1.66 5.91 -20.03
C SER A 309 -2.03 6.25 -21.47
N THR A 310 -1.18 5.87 -22.43
CA THR A 310 -1.44 6.07 -23.86
C THR A 310 -2.63 5.22 -24.32
N HIS A 311 -2.68 3.94 -23.95
CA HIS A 311 -3.79 3.05 -24.28
C HIS A 311 -5.10 3.48 -23.61
N ALA A 312 -5.08 3.91 -22.35
CA ALA A 312 -6.24 4.42 -21.65
C ALA A 312 -6.84 5.65 -22.36
N LYS A 313 -5.99 6.62 -22.74
CA LYS A 313 -6.43 7.81 -23.50
C LYS A 313 -7.02 7.45 -24.86
N ALA A 314 -6.43 6.49 -25.57
CA ALA A 314 -6.95 6.01 -26.86
C ALA A 314 -8.28 5.25 -26.72
N ALA A 315 -8.45 4.46 -25.66
CA ALA A 315 -9.70 3.76 -25.37
C ALA A 315 -10.84 4.76 -25.07
N VAL A 316 -10.58 5.79 -24.27
CA VAL A 316 -11.55 6.84 -23.97
C VAL A 316 -11.92 7.65 -25.23
N SER A 317 -10.93 8.02 -26.06
CA SER A 317 -11.21 8.79 -27.28
C SER A 317 -12.02 8.00 -28.31
N SER A 318 -11.67 6.72 -28.51
CA SER A 318 -12.42 5.83 -29.41
C SER A 318 -13.85 5.60 -28.94
N ALA A 319 -14.07 5.37 -27.65
CA ALA A 319 -15.40 5.19 -27.09
C ALA A 319 -16.27 6.46 -27.20
N ARG A 320 -15.69 7.65 -26.98
CA ARG A 320 -16.38 8.93 -27.18
C ARG A 320 -16.78 9.15 -28.64
N LEU A 321 -15.92 8.77 -29.60
CA LEU A 321 -16.24 8.84 -31.03
C LEU A 321 -17.37 7.88 -31.41
N GLN A 322 -17.41 6.68 -30.83
CA GLN A 322 -18.49 5.71 -31.04
C GLN A 322 -19.82 6.19 -30.44
N GLN A 323 -19.81 6.82 -29.26
CA GLN A 323 -21.01 7.41 -28.66
C GLN A 323 -21.52 8.65 -29.42
N ALA A 324 -20.64 9.38 -30.11
CA ALA A 324 -21.00 10.50 -30.96
C ALA A 324 -21.52 10.09 -32.35
N ALA A 325 -21.29 8.83 -32.76
CA ALA A 325 -21.93 8.23 -33.91
C ALA A 325 -23.34 7.75 -33.50
N PRO A 326 -24.43 8.27 -34.11
CA PRO A 326 -25.76 7.83 -33.75
C PRO A 326 -26.00 6.41 -34.30
N ASP A 327 -26.09 5.41 -33.43
CA ASP A 327 -26.44 4.05 -33.84
C ASP A 327 -27.94 3.78 -33.66
N SER A 328 -28.56 3.45 -34.80
CA SER A 328 -29.77 2.65 -34.91
C SER A 328 -29.57 1.28 -34.25
N GLU A 329 -30.55 0.90 -33.41
CA GLU A 329 -30.79 -0.43 -32.83
C GLU A 329 -29.78 -0.85 -31.73
N GLY A 330 -30.16 -1.23 -30.51
CA GLY A 330 -31.44 -1.57 -29.92
C GLY A 330 -31.20 -2.59 -28.80
N MET A 331 -31.65 -2.27 -27.58
CA MET A 331 -32.13 -3.19 -26.54
C MET A 331 -31.18 -4.28 -25.99
N PHE A 332 -30.67 -4.10 -24.77
CA PHE A 332 -30.83 -5.06 -23.65
C PHE A 332 -30.28 -4.43 -22.36
N GLY A 333 -31.18 -4.01 -21.47
CA GLY A 333 -30.85 -3.68 -20.09
C GLY A 333 -30.95 -4.95 -19.25
N GLN A 334 -29.86 -5.32 -18.59
CA GLN A 334 -29.92 -6.21 -17.43
C GLN A 334 -29.34 -5.48 -16.24
N SER A 335 -30.21 -5.26 -15.26
CA SER A 335 -29.90 -4.73 -13.94
C SER A 335 -28.98 -5.69 -13.19
N PHE A 336 -27.80 -5.22 -12.81
CA PHE A 336 -26.92 -5.90 -11.86
C PHE A 336 -27.37 -5.52 -10.44
N GLN A 337 -27.58 -6.50 -9.56
CA GLN A 337 -27.85 -6.25 -8.14
C GLN A 337 -26.53 -5.91 -7.44
N GLU A 338 -26.46 -4.72 -6.86
CA GLU A 338 -25.37 -4.25 -5.99
C GLU A 338 -25.38 -5.05 -4.68
N ASP A 339 -24.32 -5.82 -4.43
CA ASP A 339 -23.99 -6.24 -3.07
C ASP A 339 -23.15 -5.12 -2.45
N ASP A 340 -23.77 -4.39 -1.52
CA ASP A 340 -23.22 -3.24 -0.78
C ASP A 340 -21.96 -3.62 0.01
N TRP A 341 -20.80 -3.39 -0.58
CA TRP A 341 -19.53 -3.46 0.12
C TRP A 341 -19.10 -2.09 0.67
N PHE A 342 -19.70 -0.98 0.21
CA PHE A 342 -19.55 0.37 0.78
C PHE A 342 -20.80 1.26 0.56
N PRO A 343 -21.51 1.69 1.61
CA PRO A 343 -22.59 2.67 1.48
C PRO A 343 -21.99 4.09 1.35
N GLY A 344 -21.63 4.53 0.15
CA GLY A 344 -20.95 5.83 0.00
C GLY A 344 -20.68 6.41 -1.40
N GLN A 345 -21.30 5.92 -2.47
CA GLN A 345 -21.06 6.40 -3.86
C GLN A 345 -21.21 7.93 -4.05
N SER A 346 -21.95 8.61 -3.16
CA SER A 346 -22.13 10.08 -3.17
C SER A 346 -20.93 10.89 -2.63
N ALA A 347 -19.94 10.28 -1.96
CA ALA A 347 -18.84 11.04 -1.35
C ALA A 347 -17.84 11.58 -2.40
N LEU A 348 -17.65 10.86 -3.52
CA LEU A 348 -16.70 11.22 -4.58
C LEU A 348 -17.01 12.56 -5.27
N SER A 349 -18.28 12.95 -5.36
CA SER A 349 -18.68 14.25 -5.94
C SER A 349 -18.35 15.45 -5.05
N THR A 350 -18.00 15.23 -3.78
CA THR A 350 -17.76 16.31 -2.80
C THR A 350 -16.29 16.78 -2.81
N PHE A 351 -15.38 15.98 -3.37
CA PHE A 351 -13.94 16.27 -3.45
C PHE A 351 -13.53 17.25 -4.57
N GLY A 352 -14.49 17.86 -5.27
CA GLY A 352 -14.27 18.66 -6.49
C GLY A 352 -14.15 20.18 -6.32
N ASN A 353 -14.24 20.73 -5.10
CA ASN A 353 -14.25 22.19 -4.88
C ASN A 353 -13.16 22.66 -3.90
N GLY A 354 -11.90 22.34 -4.19
CA GLY A 354 -10.75 22.90 -3.48
C GLY A 354 -9.86 23.69 -4.45
N ASP A 355 -9.59 24.95 -4.12
CA ASP A 355 -8.74 25.85 -4.91
C ASP A 355 -7.37 25.23 -5.20
N GLN A 356 -6.93 25.41 -6.44
CA GLN A 356 -5.66 24.95 -7.00
C GLN A 356 -4.49 25.62 -6.26
N ALA A 357 -4.00 25.00 -5.18
CA ALA A 357 -2.84 25.48 -4.45
C ALA A 357 -1.55 25.18 -5.21
N ASP A 358 -0.73 26.22 -5.41
CA ASP A 358 0.56 26.21 -6.10
C ASP A 358 1.51 25.12 -5.57
N LEU A 359 1.88 24.18 -6.44
CA LEU A 359 2.82 23.08 -6.16
C LEU A 359 4.30 23.50 -6.27
N THR A 360 4.63 24.78 -6.05
CA THR A 360 6.02 25.28 -6.13
C THR A 360 6.66 25.46 -4.76
N GLY A 361 6.78 24.36 -4.01
CA GLY A 361 7.70 24.28 -2.88
C GLY A 361 9.11 23.96 -3.37
N THR A 362 9.94 24.99 -3.56
CA THR A 362 11.35 24.86 -3.96
C THR A 362 12.15 24.01 -2.97
N PHE A 363 12.75 22.92 -3.46
CA PHE A 363 13.80 22.16 -2.80
C PHE A 363 14.98 23.08 -2.43
N SER A 364 15.37 23.13 -1.17
CA SER A 364 16.66 23.67 -0.73
C SER A 364 17.40 22.59 0.04
N LEU A 365 18.31 21.90 -0.66
CA LEU A 365 19.33 21.07 -0.05
C LEU A 365 20.43 22.01 0.48
N ASN A 366 20.40 22.31 1.78
CA ASN A 366 21.59 22.85 2.44
C ASN A 366 22.61 21.71 2.57
N THR A 367 23.48 21.61 1.57
CA THR A 367 24.74 20.87 1.64
C THR A 367 25.74 21.67 2.48
N GLU A 368 25.86 21.34 3.76
CA GLU A 368 27.13 21.52 4.46
C GLU A 368 27.81 20.15 4.58
N ILE A 369 28.95 20.08 3.92
CA ILE A 369 29.82 18.92 3.75
C ILE A 369 30.63 18.76 5.04
N ASP A 370 30.43 17.67 5.76
CA ASP A 370 31.29 17.28 6.89
C ASP A 370 32.51 16.49 6.35
N PRO A 371 33.76 16.97 6.51
CA PRO A 371 34.91 16.47 5.77
C PRO A 371 35.64 15.37 6.55
N PHE A 372 35.07 14.16 6.65
CA PHE A 372 35.82 13.00 7.15
C PHE A 372 35.33 11.70 6.49
N LEU A 373 35.70 11.48 5.23
CA LEU A 373 35.65 10.16 4.60
C LEU A 373 36.60 10.10 3.39
N HIS A 374 37.89 10.33 3.67
CA HIS A 374 38.99 9.78 2.89
C HIS A 374 39.99 9.18 3.86
N ALA A 375 39.97 7.86 4.02
CA ALA A 375 41.12 7.12 4.49
C ALA A 375 41.03 5.68 3.98
N GLU A 376 42.10 5.31 3.29
CA GLU A 376 42.36 4.00 2.70
C GLU A 376 42.49 2.90 3.76
N CYS A 377 42.38 1.68 3.26
CA CYS A 377 42.61 0.42 3.92
C CYS A 377 43.97 0.39 4.67
N ASP A 378 43.96 0.21 6.00
CA ASP A 378 44.98 -0.61 6.66
C ASP A 378 44.59 -1.12 8.06
N GLN A 379 45.23 -2.21 8.43
CA GLN A 379 44.97 -3.11 9.57
C GLN A 379 45.09 -2.45 10.95
N GLY A 380 44.24 -2.86 11.91
CA GLY A 380 44.55 -2.71 13.34
C GLY A 380 43.35 -2.46 14.25
N SER A 381 43.24 -3.29 15.29
CA SER A 381 42.32 -3.22 16.42
C SER A 381 42.12 -1.82 17.04
N ALA A 382 40.87 -1.42 17.30
CA ALA A 382 40.46 -0.75 18.54
C ALA A 382 38.94 -0.59 18.62
N GLN A 383 38.43 -0.63 19.85
CA GLN A 383 37.03 -0.51 20.27
C GLN A 383 36.32 0.72 19.71
N VAL A 384 35.06 0.55 19.27
CA VAL A 384 34.16 1.67 18.97
C VAL A 384 33.06 1.72 20.04
N ASN A 385 32.97 2.89 20.66
CA ASN A 385 32.05 3.28 21.72
C ASN A 385 30.67 3.60 21.11
N LEU A 386 29.60 3.11 21.74
CA LEU A 386 28.23 3.05 21.21
C LEU A 386 27.33 4.17 21.77
N GLU A 387 27.72 5.43 21.59
CA GLU A 387 26.92 6.59 22.02
C GLU A 387 26.90 7.70 20.97
N THR A 388 26.37 7.43 19.78
CA THR A 388 25.75 8.46 18.93
C THR A 388 24.86 7.72 17.92
N ILE A 389 23.67 8.27 17.64
CA ILE A 389 22.59 7.71 16.82
C ILE A 389 21.52 6.97 17.65
N LEU A 390 20.80 7.75 18.45
CA LEU A 390 19.33 7.71 18.46
C LEU A 390 18.82 8.93 17.70
#